data_AF-A0A9J7ESB2-F1
#
_entry.id   AF-A0A9J7ESB2-F1
#
_cell.length_a   1.000
_cell.length_b   1.000
_cell.length_c   1.000
_cell.angle_alpha   90.00
_cell.angle_beta   90.00
_cell.angle_gamma   90.00
#
_symmetry.space_group_name_H-M   'P 1'
#
loop_
_entity.id
_entity.type
_entity.pdbx_description
1 polymer ?
#
loop_
_entity_poly.entity_id
_entity_poly.type
_entity_poly.pdbx_seq_one_letter_code
_entity_poly.pdbx_strand_id
1 'polypeptide(L)'
;MSQGIERFFLLSYCLACCWPGLGAKSDLRVVRQWAELDFVFPSEEAKQIAIQKRYYVPGNSVPIDVDVHHRQGPYPSRIFVTNPRFDVGRPITLGTVDESGRIVAYPDYSWHDNQGSNCAGMSSVFRVAIDECQRLWVMDAGKIEDKQVCPPQLLAFDLATDQLIYRHVVNSSNYVEQSLYVTPIVDVRPRGPGDCANTFVYVADVSAFSILVVDVMRDQAWRTTHRLFYPFPSRGTFTIDGESFDLMDGILGMALSPYHPGRDRFLYFHSLAATTENVVNTKVLRNNSYMHDPSIDPDAIYVFPKQRSSQSAAEAIDRNGIMYFGLMDPPSILCWNTATEFSSQNFHTVAADKETLQFASGVKIVLNARGEEELWVLTSSFQRLMTGTLSADRINFRIHAEKVPIILANSPCKDSPNGRKGYHANLVDRSSDGHTYRPSRYGSASYL
;
A
#
# COMPACT_ATOMS: atom_id res chain seq x y z
N MET A 1 60.59 -44.23 -20.04
CA MET A 1 60.48 -43.21 -21.10
C MET A 1 59.06 -43.21 -21.63
N SER A 2 58.22 -42.30 -21.14
CA SER A 2 56.96 -41.90 -21.77
C SER A 2 56.46 -40.61 -21.10
N GLN A 3 55.74 -39.83 -21.87
CA GLN A 3 55.42 -38.41 -21.76
C GLN A 3 54.38 -38.05 -20.69
N GLY A 4 54.32 -36.77 -20.31
CA GLY A 4 53.21 -36.20 -19.53
C GLY A 4 53.31 -34.68 -19.34
N ILE A 5 52.78 -33.95 -20.32
CA ILE A 5 52.15 -32.62 -20.29
C ILE A 5 52.12 -31.91 -18.91
N GLU A 6 52.89 -30.84 -18.75
CA GLU A 6 52.56 -29.72 -17.86
C GLU A 6 53.26 -28.44 -18.36
N ARG A 7 52.48 -27.42 -18.72
CA ARG A 7 52.83 -25.98 -18.63
C ARG A 7 51.70 -25.14 -19.22
N PHE A 8 50.62 -24.99 -18.45
CA PHE A 8 49.65 -23.92 -18.62
C PHE A 8 49.09 -23.53 -17.25
N PHE A 9 49.93 -22.92 -16.42
CA PHE A 9 49.48 -22.25 -15.19
C PHE A 9 50.38 -21.05 -14.98
N LEU A 10 49.93 -19.86 -15.42
CA LEU A 10 50.39 -18.54 -14.94
C LEU A 10 49.59 -17.39 -15.59
N LEU A 11 48.25 -17.50 -15.66
CA LEU A 11 47.41 -16.40 -16.17
C LEU A 11 45.95 -16.45 -15.66
N SER A 12 45.74 -16.67 -14.36
CA SER A 12 44.39 -16.59 -13.77
C SER A 12 44.29 -15.79 -12.46
N TYR A 13 45.26 -14.94 -12.14
CA TYR A 13 45.28 -14.22 -10.85
C TYR A 13 45.15 -12.70 -10.94
N CYS A 14 44.46 -12.18 -11.96
CA CYS A 14 44.21 -10.73 -12.13
C CYS A 14 42.84 -10.41 -12.76
N LEU A 15 41.77 -11.13 -12.39
CA LEU A 15 40.39 -10.81 -12.82
C LEU A 15 39.39 -10.70 -11.66
N ALA A 16 39.85 -10.65 -10.40
CA ALA A 16 39.00 -10.65 -9.22
C ALA A 16 38.76 -9.26 -8.58
N CYS A 17 38.96 -8.15 -9.31
CA CYS A 17 38.76 -6.79 -8.74
C CYS A 17 37.84 -5.87 -9.56
N CYS A 18 37.14 -6.37 -10.57
CA CYS A 18 36.15 -5.59 -11.31
C CYS A 18 34.92 -6.45 -11.66
N TRP A 19 34.19 -6.92 -10.64
CA TRP A 19 32.77 -7.23 -10.84
C TRP A 19 31.98 -5.98 -10.41
N PRO A 20 31.42 -5.20 -11.35
CA PRO A 20 30.17 -4.53 -11.04
C PRO A 20 29.19 -5.67 -10.75
N GLY A 21 28.67 -5.71 -9.53
CA GLY A 21 27.73 -6.74 -9.10
C GLY A 21 26.64 -6.92 -10.14
N LEU A 22 26.32 -8.18 -10.47
CA LEU A 22 25.12 -8.56 -11.17
C LEU A 22 23.90 -8.18 -10.30
N GLY A 23 23.54 -6.90 -10.31
CA GLY A 23 22.21 -6.46 -9.95
C GLY A 23 21.32 -6.64 -11.19
N ALA A 24 20.19 -7.32 -11.04
CA ALA A 24 19.16 -7.36 -12.06
C ALA A 24 18.82 -5.91 -12.50
N LYS A 25 18.76 -5.67 -13.81
CA LYS A 25 18.47 -4.36 -14.38
C LYS A 25 16.96 -4.13 -14.34
N SER A 26 16.48 -3.50 -13.27
CA SER A 26 15.13 -2.95 -13.20
C SER A 26 15.09 -1.57 -13.86
N ASP A 27 14.01 -1.25 -14.58
CA ASP A 27 13.74 0.10 -15.09
C ASP A 27 13.42 1.09 -13.96
N LEU A 28 13.25 0.60 -12.72
CA LEU A 28 13.23 1.39 -11.49
C LEU A 28 14.54 1.21 -10.72
N ARG A 29 15.07 2.29 -10.17
CA ARG A 29 16.27 2.22 -9.32
C ARG A 29 15.94 1.57 -7.97
N VAL A 30 16.69 0.53 -7.61
CA VAL A 30 16.67 -0.06 -6.26
C VAL A 30 17.31 0.92 -5.28
N VAL A 31 16.52 1.42 -4.32
CA VAL A 31 16.97 2.36 -3.27
C VAL A 31 17.54 1.61 -2.07
N ARG A 32 16.86 0.53 -1.65
CA ARG A 32 17.25 -0.35 -0.55
C ARG A 32 16.78 -1.77 -0.81
N GLN A 33 17.50 -2.74 -0.25
CA GLN A 33 17.15 -4.14 -0.37
C GLN A 33 17.65 -4.95 0.83
N TRP A 34 16.94 -6.02 1.16
CA TRP A 34 17.20 -6.84 2.33
C TRP A 34 16.97 -8.31 2.03
N ALA A 35 17.86 -9.15 2.54
CA ALA A 35 17.54 -10.55 2.78
C ALA A 35 16.64 -10.68 4.01
N GLU A 36 17.04 -10.01 5.10
CA GLU A 36 16.30 -9.87 6.35
C GLU A 36 16.37 -8.43 6.84
N LEU A 37 15.34 -7.97 7.54
CA LEU A 37 15.36 -6.66 8.17
C LEU A 37 16.24 -6.67 9.43
N ASP A 38 17.01 -5.59 9.61
CA ASP A 38 17.76 -5.30 10.84
C ASP A 38 17.20 -4.04 11.51
N PHE A 39 17.29 -3.98 12.85
CA PHE A 39 16.60 -2.99 13.67
C PHE A 39 17.56 -2.28 14.63
N VAL A 40 17.35 -0.98 14.80
CA VAL A 40 18.06 -0.17 15.79
C VAL A 40 17.30 -0.18 17.12
N PHE A 41 17.91 -0.79 18.13
CA PHE A 41 17.39 -0.80 19.50
C PHE A 41 18.00 0.34 20.34
N PRO A 42 17.29 0.86 21.36
CA PRO A 42 17.81 1.91 22.24
C PRO A 42 19.07 1.50 23.01
N SER A 43 19.22 0.21 23.32
CA SER A 43 20.40 -0.37 23.96
C SER A 43 20.50 -1.86 23.64
N GLU A 44 21.67 -2.46 23.90
CA GLU A 44 21.84 -3.90 23.76
C GLU A 44 20.95 -4.66 24.75
N GLU A 45 20.73 -4.15 25.95
CA GLU A 45 19.80 -4.72 26.94
C GLU A 45 18.38 -4.75 26.39
N ALA A 46 17.92 -3.67 25.75
CA ALA A 46 16.58 -3.63 25.13
C ALA A 46 16.44 -4.69 24.03
N LYS A 47 17.49 -4.89 23.22
CA LYS A 47 17.54 -5.94 22.20
C LYS A 47 17.49 -7.34 22.83
N GLN A 48 18.28 -7.58 23.86
CA GLN A 48 18.30 -8.87 24.57
C GLN A 48 16.94 -9.18 25.22
N ILE A 49 16.29 -8.18 25.83
CA ILE A 49 14.93 -8.33 26.36
C ILE A 49 13.94 -8.67 25.25
N ALA A 50 14.01 -7.99 24.10
CA ALA A 50 13.14 -8.27 22.97
C ALA A 50 13.32 -9.69 22.43
N ILE A 51 14.55 -10.19 22.34
CA ILE A 51 14.85 -11.57 21.93
C ILE A 51 14.33 -12.57 22.97
N GLN A 52 14.62 -12.36 24.25
CA GLN A 52 14.19 -13.25 25.34
C GLN A 52 12.65 -13.36 25.42
N LYS A 53 11.94 -12.24 25.21
CA LYS A 53 10.48 -12.20 25.19
C LYS A 53 9.86 -12.60 23.85
N ARG A 54 10.67 -12.95 22.85
CA ARG A 54 10.25 -13.21 21.46
C ARG A 54 9.50 -12.04 20.81
N TYR A 55 9.73 -10.83 21.28
CA TYR A 55 9.30 -9.60 20.61
C TYR A 55 10.14 -9.33 19.37
N TYR A 56 11.36 -9.87 19.34
CA TYR A 56 12.21 -9.94 18.16
C TYR A 56 12.65 -11.37 17.88
N VAL A 57 12.33 -11.85 16.68
CA VAL A 57 12.86 -13.08 16.10
C VAL A 57 13.50 -12.69 14.77
N PRO A 58 14.84 -12.75 14.64
CA PRO A 58 15.52 -12.46 13.38
C PRO A 58 14.93 -13.25 12.21
N GLY A 59 14.82 -12.63 11.04
CA GLY A 59 14.24 -13.24 9.83
C GLY A 59 12.72 -13.20 9.72
N ASN A 60 11.97 -13.02 10.82
CA ASN A 60 10.49 -13.04 10.77
C ASN A 60 9.86 -11.77 10.19
N SER A 61 10.58 -10.65 10.15
CA SER A 61 10.00 -9.35 9.78
C SER A 61 9.85 -9.21 8.27
N VAL A 62 8.67 -8.76 7.83
CA VAL A 62 8.32 -8.60 6.41
C VAL A 62 7.74 -7.20 6.23
N PRO A 63 8.44 -6.32 5.51
CA PRO A 63 7.91 -5.00 5.25
C PRO A 63 6.84 -5.07 4.16
N ILE A 64 5.77 -4.25 4.27
CA ILE A 64 4.68 -4.26 3.28
C ILE A 64 4.35 -2.89 2.67
N ASP A 65 4.75 -1.80 3.30
CA ASP A 65 4.50 -0.46 2.76
C ASP A 65 5.73 0.43 2.88
N VAL A 66 5.79 1.42 2.00
CA VAL A 66 6.78 2.48 1.98
C VAL A 66 6.07 3.82 1.82
N ASP A 67 6.57 4.87 2.47
CA ASP A 67 6.22 6.25 2.13
C ASP A 67 7.44 7.15 2.42
N VAL A 68 7.53 8.30 1.78
CA VAL A 68 8.74 9.14 1.84
C VAL A 68 8.40 10.57 2.19
N HIS A 69 9.03 11.06 3.25
CA HIS A 69 9.00 12.47 3.61
C HIS A 69 10.31 13.15 3.18
N HIS A 70 10.24 13.95 2.11
CA HIS A 70 11.33 14.82 1.72
C HIS A 70 11.33 16.09 2.58
N ARG A 71 12.30 16.18 3.49
CA ARG A 71 12.47 17.36 4.35
C ARG A 71 13.09 18.52 3.58
N GLN A 72 12.70 19.74 3.94
CA GLN A 72 13.26 20.97 3.38
C GLN A 72 14.68 21.21 3.89
N GLY A 73 15.50 21.94 3.13
CA GLY A 73 16.86 22.31 3.55
C GLY A 73 17.87 21.15 3.45
N PRO A 74 18.86 21.08 4.36
CA PRO A 74 19.96 20.10 4.27
C PRO A 74 19.61 18.73 4.89
N TYR A 75 18.38 18.55 5.38
CA TYR A 75 18.02 17.33 6.10
C TYR A 75 17.76 16.17 5.13
N PRO A 76 18.25 14.95 5.43
CA PRO A 76 18.01 13.80 4.57
C PRO A 76 16.52 13.46 4.53
N SER A 77 16.06 12.90 3.42
CA SER A 77 14.70 12.38 3.30
C SER A 77 14.48 11.22 4.27
N ARG A 78 13.27 11.06 4.78
CA ARG A 78 12.89 9.94 5.66
C ARG A 78 12.10 8.94 4.85
N ILE A 79 12.57 7.70 4.79
CA ILE A 79 11.87 6.59 4.13
C ILE A 79 11.19 5.79 5.23
N PHE A 80 9.87 5.90 5.31
CA PHE A 80 9.05 5.11 6.23
C PHE A 80 8.84 3.70 5.69
N VAL A 81 8.87 2.72 6.59
CA VAL A 81 8.58 1.32 6.30
C VAL A 81 7.67 0.76 7.39
N THR A 82 6.66 0.02 6.98
CA THR A 82 5.76 -0.70 7.90
C THR A 82 6.11 -2.18 7.94
N ASN A 83 6.04 -2.78 9.12
CA ASN A 83 6.28 -4.20 9.38
C ASN A 83 5.17 -4.72 10.31
N PRO A 84 3.99 -5.02 9.74
CA PRO A 84 2.84 -5.47 10.53
C PRO A 84 3.13 -6.78 11.25
N ARG A 85 2.57 -6.92 12.44
CA ARG A 85 2.74 -8.08 13.31
C ARG A 85 1.83 -9.24 12.90
N PHE A 86 2.05 -9.77 11.68
CA PHE A 86 1.39 -10.99 11.18
C PHE A 86 1.62 -12.20 12.10
N ASP A 87 2.72 -12.19 12.84
CA ASP A 87 3.10 -13.15 13.86
C ASP A 87 4.01 -12.44 14.88
N VAL A 88 4.35 -13.09 15.99
CA VAL A 88 5.36 -12.62 16.95
C VAL A 88 6.74 -12.41 16.31
N GLY A 89 7.63 -11.73 17.03
CA GLY A 89 9.02 -11.54 16.62
C GLY A 89 9.31 -10.30 15.77
N ARG A 90 8.39 -9.34 15.73
CA ARG A 90 8.52 -8.08 14.99
C ARG A 90 8.64 -6.90 15.98
N PRO A 91 9.87 -6.41 16.24
CA PRO A 91 10.11 -5.47 17.32
C PRO A 91 9.51 -4.10 17.01
N ILE A 92 9.69 -3.63 15.78
CA ILE A 92 9.24 -2.32 15.30
C ILE A 92 8.24 -2.55 14.18
N THR A 93 7.04 -1.98 14.32
CA THR A 93 5.96 -2.10 13.31
C THR A 93 5.87 -0.91 12.36
N LEU A 94 6.42 0.24 12.76
CA LEU A 94 6.59 1.43 11.93
C LEU A 94 7.95 2.05 12.24
N GLY A 95 8.74 2.28 11.21
CA GLY A 95 10.04 2.90 11.36
C GLY A 95 10.50 3.66 10.13
N THR A 96 11.69 4.24 10.23
CA THR A 96 12.40 4.86 9.12
C THR A 96 13.68 4.10 8.81
N VAL A 97 14.13 4.14 7.56
CA VAL A 97 15.37 3.47 7.12
C VAL A 97 16.57 4.40 7.33
N ASP A 98 17.59 3.94 8.05
CA ASP A 98 18.85 4.67 8.22
C ASP A 98 19.78 4.54 7.00
N GLU A 99 20.93 5.20 7.05
CA GLU A 99 21.92 5.17 5.96
C GLU A 99 22.44 3.75 5.68
N SER A 100 22.58 2.93 6.72
CA SER A 100 23.01 1.53 6.67
C SER A 100 21.90 0.55 6.27
N GLY A 101 20.66 1.04 6.09
CA GLY A 101 19.51 0.21 5.75
C GLY A 101 18.79 -0.41 6.95
N ARG A 102 19.13 -0.06 8.18
CA ARG A 102 18.45 -0.58 9.38
C ARG A 102 17.17 0.21 9.66
N ILE A 103 16.21 -0.44 10.30
CA ILE A 103 14.93 0.16 10.67
C ILE A 103 15.05 0.82 12.05
N VAL A 104 14.83 2.13 12.09
CA VAL A 104 14.78 2.95 13.31
C VAL A 104 13.32 3.19 13.66
N ALA A 105 12.92 2.91 14.90
CA ALA A 105 11.54 3.07 15.35
C ALA A 105 11.04 4.50 15.16
N TYR A 106 9.77 4.65 14.75
CA TYR A 106 9.11 5.93 14.66
C TYR A 106 7.86 5.99 15.58
N PRO A 107 7.62 7.12 16.27
CA PRO A 107 8.55 8.23 16.51
C PRO A 107 9.80 7.81 17.29
N ASP A 108 9.65 6.83 18.18
CA ASP A 108 10.72 6.21 18.95
C ASP A 108 10.29 4.81 19.42
N TYR A 109 11.21 4.06 20.06
CA TYR A 109 10.98 2.66 20.42
C TYR A 109 9.87 2.43 21.46
N SER A 110 9.53 3.43 22.29
CA SER A 110 8.49 3.29 23.32
C SER A 110 7.09 3.11 22.74
N TRP A 111 6.89 3.48 21.47
CA TRP A 111 5.65 3.19 20.74
C TRP A 111 5.49 1.70 20.38
N HIS A 112 6.56 0.90 20.48
CA HIS A 112 6.58 -0.48 19.97
C HIS A 112 6.86 -1.52 21.06
N ASP A 113 7.53 -1.14 22.15
CA ASP A 113 8.10 -2.03 23.16
C ASP A 113 7.06 -2.82 24.00
N ASN A 114 5.82 -2.32 24.08
CA ASN A 114 4.75 -2.93 24.85
C ASN A 114 3.97 -4.03 24.10
N GLN A 115 4.24 -4.23 22.80
CA GLN A 115 3.63 -5.29 21.98
C GLN A 115 2.09 -5.33 22.07
N GLY A 116 1.43 -4.17 22.10
CA GLY A 116 -0.04 -4.07 22.18
C GLY A 116 -0.63 -4.35 23.56
N SER A 117 0.18 -4.43 24.62
CA SER A 117 -0.33 -4.74 25.97
C SER A 117 -1.10 -3.61 26.66
N ASN A 118 -0.88 -2.34 26.25
CA ASN A 118 -1.50 -1.18 26.88
C ASN A 118 -2.32 -0.30 25.93
N CYS A 119 -2.32 -0.62 24.63
CA CYS A 119 -3.00 0.12 23.56
C CYS A 119 -2.67 1.62 23.46
N ALA A 120 -1.65 2.10 24.18
CA ALA A 120 -1.18 3.48 24.10
C ALA A 120 -0.18 3.65 22.95
N GLY A 121 0.60 2.62 22.64
CA GLY A 121 1.50 2.57 21.48
C GLY A 121 0.85 2.03 20.21
N MET A 122 1.69 1.51 19.31
CA MET A 122 1.30 0.85 18.07
C MET A 122 1.34 -0.68 18.24
N SER A 123 0.24 -1.35 17.92
CA SER A 123 0.17 -2.81 17.98
C SER A 123 0.65 -3.48 16.70
N SER A 124 0.19 -3.04 15.53
CA SER A 124 0.49 -3.65 14.24
C SER A 124 0.10 -2.68 13.12
N VAL A 125 1.08 -1.93 12.62
CA VAL A 125 0.89 -0.95 11.56
C VAL A 125 0.99 -1.63 10.21
N PHE A 126 -0.06 -1.51 9.41
CA PHE A 126 -0.10 -2.10 8.08
C PHE A 126 0.41 -1.17 7.00
N ARG A 127 -0.24 -0.01 6.83
CA ARG A 127 0.14 0.98 5.82
C ARG A 127 0.05 2.39 6.38
N VAL A 128 0.74 3.29 5.72
CA VAL A 128 0.77 4.72 6.06
C VAL A 128 0.41 5.56 4.86
N ALA A 129 0.06 6.81 5.10
CA ALA A 129 -0.12 7.81 4.05
C ALA A 129 0.39 9.17 4.53
N ILE A 130 1.23 9.81 3.73
CA ILE A 130 1.62 11.19 3.94
C ILE A 130 0.74 12.10 3.08
N ASP A 131 0.05 13.05 3.71
CA ASP A 131 -0.78 14.02 2.98
C ASP A 131 -0.02 15.29 2.61
N GLU A 132 -0.65 16.15 1.80
CA GLU A 132 -0.06 17.43 1.38
C GLU A 132 0.24 18.39 2.54
N CYS A 133 -0.30 18.12 3.73
CA CYS A 133 -0.14 18.91 4.93
C CYS A 133 1.04 18.45 5.81
N GLN A 134 1.87 17.54 5.30
CA GLN A 134 3.00 16.96 6.04
C GLN A 134 2.54 16.24 7.31
N ARG A 135 1.38 15.57 7.26
CA ARG A 135 0.91 14.68 8.33
C ARG A 135 1.11 13.23 7.91
N LEU A 136 1.74 12.43 8.76
CA LEU A 136 1.83 10.98 8.58
C LEU A 136 0.63 10.30 9.23
N TRP A 137 -0.25 9.77 8.40
CA TRP A 137 -1.37 8.95 8.80
C TRP A 137 -0.93 7.50 8.92
N VAL A 138 -1.26 6.87 10.06
CA VAL A 138 -0.82 5.53 10.42
C VAL A 138 -2.05 4.70 10.76
N MET A 139 -2.25 3.60 10.02
CA MET A 139 -3.30 2.64 10.34
C MET A 139 -2.73 1.49 11.17
N ASP A 140 -3.07 1.47 12.46
CA ASP A 140 -2.76 0.38 13.38
C ASP A 140 -3.98 -0.55 13.52
N ALA A 141 -3.85 -1.78 13.05
CA ALA A 141 -4.95 -2.73 12.95
C ALA A 141 -5.43 -3.26 14.31
N GLY A 142 -4.66 -3.08 15.39
CA GLY A 142 -5.04 -3.62 16.70
C GLY A 142 -4.83 -5.14 16.83
N LYS A 143 -4.31 -5.80 15.80
CA LYS A 143 -4.16 -7.26 15.71
C LYS A 143 -2.71 -7.71 15.66
N ILE A 144 -2.36 -8.67 16.51
CA ILE A 144 -1.09 -9.40 16.46
C ILE A 144 -1.46 -10.86 16.22
N GLU A 145 -0.88 -11.47 15.19
CA GLU A 145 -1.44 -12.71 14.61
C GLU A 145 -2.93 -12.48 14.27
N ASP A 146 -3.79 -13.44 14.58
CA ASP A 146 -5.24 -13.33 14.43
C ASP A 146 -5.93 -12.76 15.67
N LYS A 147 -5.17 -12.36 16.71
CA LYS A 147 -5.73 -11.90 17.98
C LYS A 147 -5.90 -10.38 18.00
N GLN A 148 -7.13 -9.92 18.22
CA GLN A 148 -7.41 -8.52 18.54
C GLN A 148 -6.88 -8.19 19.95
N VAL A 149 -5.72 -7.53 20.04
CA VAL A 149 -5.10 -7.12 21.31
C VAL A 149 -5.50 -5.71 21.72
N CYS A 150 -5.82 -4.86 20.75
CA CYS A 150 -6.29 -3.48 20.94
C CYS A 150 -7.40 -3.17 19.92
N PRO A 151 -8.30 -2.20 20.17
CA PRO A 151 -9.15 -1.69 19.10
C PRO A 151 -8.29 -1.13 17.95
N PRO A 152 -8.71 -1.25 16.68
CA PRO A 152 -8.03 -0.57 15.58
C PRO A 152 -7.98 0.95 15.84
N GLN A 153 -6.92 1.61 15.39
CA GLN A 153 -6.77 3.05 15.56
C GLN A 153 -6.10 3.70 14.37
N LEU A 154 -6.59 4.90 14.04
CA LEU A 154 -5.99 5.80 13.07
C LEU A 154 -5.24 6.89 13.81
N LEU A 155 -3.95 7.03 13.54
CA LEU A 155 -3.09 8.05 14.14
C LEU A 155 -2.65 9.04 13.06
N ALA A 156 -2.48 10.31 13.41
CA ALA A 156 -1.77 11.28 12.58
C ALA A 156 -0.65 11.94 13.37
N PHE A 157 0.55 11.96 12.80
CA PHE A 157 1.73 12.63 13.35
C PHE A 157 2.08 13.84 12.50
N ASP A 158 2.40 14.97 13.14
CA ASP A 158 3.03 16.10 12.47
C ASP A 158 4.46 15.72 12.11
N LEU A 159 4.80 15.69 10.83
CA LEU A 159 6.15 15.31 10.37
C LEU A 159 7.21 16.40 10.62
N ALA A 160 6.83 17.62 11.01
CA ALA A 160 7.78 18.64 11.41
C ALA A 160 8.28 18.42 12.85
N THR A 161 7.40 17.96 13.75
CA THR A 161 7.71 17.82 15.18
C THR A 161 7.71 16.37 15.67
N ASP A 162 7.33 15.43 14.81
CA ASP A 162 7.11 14.00 15.09
C ASP A 162 6.15 13.76 16.27
N GLN A 163 5.24 14.72 16.52
CA GLN A 163 4.26 14.64 17.60
C GLN A 163 2.95 14.07 17.09
N LEU A 164 2.28 13.25 17.92
CA LEU A 164 0.92 12.82 17.66
C LEU A 164 -0.01 14.04 17.72
N ILE A 165 -0.73 14.32 16.63
CA ILE A 165 -1.69 15.43 16.53
C ILE A 165 -3.15 14.98 16.40
N TYR A 166 -3.38 13.71 16.07
CA TYR A 166 -4.71 13.12 16.01
C TYR A 166 -4.66 11.63 16.33
N ARG A 167 -5.67 11.14 17.07
CA ARG A 167 -5.90 9.72 17.34
C ARG A 167 -7.40 9.47 17.30
N HIS A 168 -7.81 8.54 16.44
CA HIS A 168 -9.15 7.99 16.42
C HIS A 168 -9.09 6.51 16.78
N VAL A 169 -9.64 6.15 17.94
CA VAL A 169 -9.81 4.74 18.33
C VAL A 169 -11.16 4.28 17.78
N VAL A 170 -11.14 3.27 16.91
CA VAL A 170 -12.37 2.82 16.22
C VAL A 170 -13.32 2.21 17.24
N ASN A 171 -14.56 2.71 17.29
CA ASN A 171 -15.60 2.16 18.15
C ASN A 171 -15.94 0.72 17.76
N SER A 172 -16.27 -0.15 18.72
CA SER A 172 -16.69 -1.53 18.47
C SER A 172 -17.94 -1.66 17.59
N SER A 173 -18.75 -0.62 17.45
CA SER A 173 -19.86 -0.60 16.47
C SER A 173 -19.38 -0.50 15.01
N ASN A 174 -18.14 -0.05 14.80
CA ASN A 174 -17.58 0.23 13.48
C ASN A 174 -16.61 -0.85 12.99
N TYR A 175 -16.43 -1.95 13.71
CA TYR A 175 -15.65 -3.10 13.25
C TYR A 175 -16.21 -4.41 13.78
N VAL A 176 -15.89 -5.52 13.11
CA VAL A 176 -16.27 -6.87 13.55
C VAL A 176 -15.04 -7.66 13.93
N GLU A 177 -15.21 -8.83 14.54
CA GLU A 177 -14.09 -9.69 14.95
C GLU A 177 -13.11 -9.98 13.80
N GLN A 178 -13.64 -10.19 12.60
CA GLN A 178 -12.84 -10.47 11.41
C GLN A 178 -12.16 -9.22 10.83
N SER A 179 -12.54 -8.00 11.21
CA SER A 179 -12.01 -6.77 10.60
C SER A 179 -10.49 -6.68 10.67
N LEU A 180 -9.88 -6.29 9.56
CA LEU A 180 -8.46 -5.99 9.47
C LEU A 180 -8.29 -4.74 8.59
N TYR A 181 -8.24 -3.58 9.24
CA TYR A 181 -8.05 -2.29 8.58
C TYR A 181 -6.59 -2.09 8.21
N VAL A 182 -6.29 -2.00 6.91
CA VAL A 182 -4.91 -2.06 6.43
C VAL A 182 -4.46 -0.89 5.56
N THR A 183 -5.32 -0.32 4.72
CA THR A 183 -4.92 0.70 3.73
C THR A 183 -5.64 2.01 3.99
N PRO A 184 -5.00 3.03 4.59
CA PRO A 184 -5.56 4.36 4.72
C PRO A 184 -5.34 5.19 3.45
N ILE A 185 -6.37 5.92 3.01
CA ILE A 185 -6.32 6.91 1.94
C ILE A 185 -6.89 8.23 2.44
N VAL A 186 -6.08 9.29 2.36
CA VAL A 186 -6.37 10.59 2.95
C VAL A 186 -6.95 11.53 1.89
N ASP A 187 -8.18 11.99 2.10
CA ASP A 187 -8.85 12.99 1.27
C ASP A 187 -8.88 14.34 1.98
N VAL A 188 -7.84 15.14 1.75
CA VAL A 188 -7.80 16.53 2.20
C VAL A 188 -8.55 17.40 1.19
N ARG A 189 -9.46 18.22 1.71
CA ARG A 189 -10.38 19.05 0.93
C ARG A 189 -10.26 20.51 1.34
N PRO A 190 -9.15 21.17 0.96
CA PRO A 190 -8.84 22.51 1.44
C PRO A 190 -9.89 23.53 0.99
N ARG A 191 -10.32 24.41 1.90
CA ARG A 191 -11.15 25.60 1.54
C ARG A 191 -10.30 26.79 1.11
N GLY A 192 -8.99 26.73 1.35
CA GLY A 192 -8.00 27.72 0.98
C GLY A 192 -6.58 27.18 1.19
N PRO A 193 -5.55 27.93 0.79
CA PRO A 193 -4.16 27.51 0.97
C PRO A 193 -3.85 27.17 2.44
N GLY A 194 -3.31 25.97 2.68
CA GLY A 194 -2.94 25.49 4.02
C GLY A 194 -4.09 24.99 4.90
N ASP A 195 -5.34 24.95 4.41
CA ASP A 195 -6.46 24.36 5.17
C ASP A 195 -6.44 22.82 5.08
N CYS A 196 -6.11 22.20 6.20
CA CYS A 196 -6.03 20.74 6.35
C CYS A 196 -7.10 20.18 7.29
N ALA A 197 -8.07 21.02 7.71
CA ALA A 197 -9.06 20.62 8.71
C ALA A 197 -10.14 19.74 8.11
N ASN A 198 -10.56 20.02 6.87
CA ASN A 198 -11.55 19.23 6.15
C ASN A 198 -10.87 18.00 5.53
N THR A 199 -10.67 16.98 6.36
CA THR A 199 -10.02 15.73 5.95
C THR A 199 -10.96 14.56 6.23
N PHE A 200 -11.08 13.69 5.23
CA PHE A 200 -11.63 12.35 5.41
C PHE A 200 -10.52 11.33 5.24
N VAL A 201 -10.62 10.21 5.95
CA VAL A 201 -9.74 9.06 5.72
C VAL A 201 -10.60 7.84 5.42
N TYR A 202 -10.33 7.19 4.30
CA TYR A 202 -10.95 5.93 3.90
C TYR A 202 -9.99 4.80 4.20
N VAL A 203 -10.42 3.81 4.97
CA VAL A 203 -9.57 2.69 5.36
C VAL A 203 -10.16 1.38 4.88
N ALA A 204 -9.42 0.66 4.04
CA ALA A 204 -9.84 -0.65 3.55
C ALA A 204 -9.75 -1.71 4.64
N ASP A 205 -10.83 -2.48 4.80
CA ASP A 205 -10.91 -3.68 5.63
C ASP A 205 -10.83 -4.91 4.72
N VAL A 206 -9.66 -5.53 4.67
CA VAL A 206 -9.40 -6.66 3.77
C VAL A 206 -10.12 -7.93 4.20
N SER A 207 -10.42 -8.09 5.49
CA SER A 207 -10.94 -9.36 6.03
C SER A 207 -12.44 -9.31 6.31
N ALA A 208 -13.02 -8.15 6.61
CA ALA A 208 -14.46 -7.97 6.72
C ALA A 208 -15.10 -7.13 5.60
N PHE A 209 -14.35 -6.94 4.51
CA PHE A 209 -14.83 -6.47 3.19
C PHE A 209 -15.62 -5.17 3.29
N SER A 210 -15.00 -4.18 3.93
CA SER A 210 -15.65 -2.89 4.22
C SER A 210 -14.67 -1.74 4.09
N ILE A 211 -15.19 -0.52 4.05
CA ILE A 211 -14.38 0.69 4.21
C ILE A 211 -14.79 1.33 5.53
N LEU A 212 -13.82 1.68 6.38
CA LEU A 212 -14.06 2.63 7.46
C LEU A 212 -13.87 4.03 6.89
N VAL A 213 -14.88 4.88 7.07
CA VAL A 213 -14.79 6.30 6.73
C VAL A 213 -14.62 7.08 8.02
N VAL A 214 -13.58 7.91 8.11
CA VAL A 214 -13.33 8.79 9.26
C VAL A 214 -13.44 10.24 8.79
N ASP A 215 -14.42 10.97 9.32
CA ASP A 215 -14.51 12.43 9.25
C ASP A 215 -13.67 13.03 10.38
N VAL A 216 -12.48 13.50 10.04
CA VAL A 216 -11.48 14.00 11.01
C VAL A 216 -11.99 15.27 11.71
N MET A 217 -12.70 16.13 10.98
CA MET A 217 -13.19 17.40 11.53
C MET A 217 -14.27 17.19 12.59
N ARG A 218 -15.15 16.20 12.37
CA ARG A 218 -16.24 15.87 13.30
C ARG A 218 -15.86 14.80 14.33
N ASP A 219 -14.67 14.21 14.20
CA ASP A 219 -14.22 13.02 14.92
C ASP A 219 -15.27 11.91 14.91
N GLN A 220 -15.80 11.65 13.72
CA GLN A 220 -16.88 10.72 13.48
C GLN A 220 -16.42 9.64 12.51
N ALA A 221 -16.83 8.40 12.74
CA ALA A 221 -16.53 7.31 11.82
C ALA A 221 -17.72 6.39 11.62
N TRP A 222 -17.79 5.79 10.44
CA TRP A 222 -18.77 4.77 10.10
C TRP A 222 -18.14 3.70 9.21
N ARG A 223 -18.55 2.47 9.44
CA ARG A 223 -18.24 1.35 8.55
C ARG A 223 -19.22 1.33 7.40
N THR A 224 -18.72 1.13 6.20
CA THR A 224 -19.56 1.01 5.01
C THR A 224 -19.25 -0.27 4.23
N THR A 225 -20.30 -0.94 3.76
CA THR A 225 -20.22 -2.24 3.09
C THR A 225 -20.84 -2.18 1.71
N HIS A 226 -20.28 -2.96 0.80
CA HIS A 226 -20.78 -3.11 -0.54
C HIS A 226 -20.28 -4.42 -1.15
N ARG A 227 -21.06 -5.02 -2.05
CA ARG A 227 -20.72 -6.31 -2.69
C ARG A 227 -19.40 -6.28 -3.46
N LEU A 228 -18.98 -5.10 -3.94
CA LEU A 228 -17.72 -4.94 -4.69
C LEU A 228 -16.47 -4.86 -3.80
N PHE A 229 -16.63 -4.86 -2.47
CA PHE A 229 -15.51 -4.95 -1.51
C PHE A 229 -15.09 -6.40 -1.23
N TYR A 230 -15.87 -7.37 -1.71
CA TYR A 230 -15.62 -8.79 -1.47
C TYR A 230 -14.54 -9.32 -2.43
N PRO A 231 -13.79 -10.35 -2.01
CA PRO A 231 -12.91 -11.11 -2.90
C PRO A 231 -13.72 -11.91 -3.93
N PHE A 232 -13.11 -12.19 -5.08
CA PHE A 232 -13.68 -13.07 -6.10
C PHE A 232 -13.05 -14.46 -5.97
N PRO A 233 -13.81 -15.51 -5.61
CA PRO A 233 -13.24 -16.84 -5.36
C PRO A 233 -12.41 -17.42 -6.49
N SER A 234 -12.75 -17.11 -7.75
CA SER A 234 -11.99 -17.54 -8.93
C SER A 234 -10.61 -16.87 -9.07
N ARG A 235 -10.31 -15.89 -8.21
CA ARG A 235 -9.07 -15.11 -8.18
C ARG A 235 -8.38 -15.15 -6.81
N GLY A 236 -8.74 -16.11 -5.95
CA GLY A 236 -8.13 -16.30 -4.63
C GLY A 236 -6.74 -16.93 -4.64
N THR A 237 -6.39 -17.63 -5.72
CA THR A 237 -5.06 -18.24 -5.88
C THR A 237 -4.10 -17.29 -6.57
N PHE A 238 -2.93 -17.13 -5.97
CA PHE A 238 -1.83 -16.31 -6.47
C PHE A 238 -0.68 -17.21 -6.88
N THR A 239 -0.04 -16.89 -8.00
CA THR A 239 1.17 -17.57 -8.45
C THR A 239 2.24 -16.54 -8.78
N ILE A 240 3.36 -16.59 -8.06
CA ILE A 240 4.47 -15.66 -8.24
C ILE A 240 5.74 -16.49 -8.23
N ASP A 241 6.56 -16.37 -9.28
CA ASP A 241 7.86 -17.06 -9.36
C ASP A 241 7.75 -18.59 -9.17
N GLY A 242 6.66 -19.20 -9.68
CA GLY A 242 6.41 -20.64 -9.61
C GLY A 242 5.85 -21.16 -8.28
N GLU A 243 5.71 -20.29 -7.26
CA GLU A 243 5.09 -20.64 -5.98
C GLU A 243 3.64 -20.16 -5.93
N SER A 244 2.75 -20.99 -5.41
CA SER A 244 1.33 -20.68 -5.30
C SER A 244 0.82 -20.72 -3.87
N PHE A 245 -0.09 -19.79 -3.56
CA PHE A 245 -0.78 -19.70 -2.27
C PHE A 245 -2.19 -19.14 -2.48
N ASP A 246 -3.09 -19.44 -1.54
CA ASP A 246 -4.44 -18.91 -1.53
C ASP A 246 -4.55 -17.76 -0.51
N LEU A 247 -5.19 -16.68 -0.93
CA LEU A 247 -5.48 -15.53 -0.07
C LEU A 247 -6.79 -14.88 -0.51
N MET A 248 -7.77 -14.79 0.39
CA MET A 248 -9.12 -14.30 0.06
C MET A 248 -9.36 -12.89 0.59
N ASP A 249 -8.35 -12.04 0.51
CA ASP A 249 -8.46 -10.66 0.92
C ASP A 249 -9.37 -9.87 -0.03
N GLY A 250 -10.30 -9.13 0.56
CA GLY A 250 -11.20 -8.21 -0.12
C GLY A 250 -10.51 -6.90 -0.47
N ILE A 251 -11.27 -5.79 -0.43
CA ILE A 251 -10.79 -4.45 -0.78
C ILE A 251 -9.43 -4.15 -0.14
N LEU A 252 -8.45 -3.76 -0.96
CA LEU A 252 -7.07 -3.51 -0.53
C LEU A 252 -6.44 -2.32 -1.24
N GLY A 253 -6.36 -2.40 -2.57
CA GLY A 253 -5.81 -1.35 -3.42
C GLY A 253 -6.82 -0.23 -3.55
N MET A 254 -6.41 0.99 -3.23
CA MET A 254 -7.25 2.18 -3.31
C MET A 254 -6.42 3.40 -3.71
N ALA A 255 -6.95 4.24 -4.60
CA ALA A 255 -6.32 5.51 -4.96
C ALA A 255 -7.35 6.59 -5.27
N LEU A 256 -7.08 7.83 -4.84
CA LEU A 256 -7.93 8.97 -5.15
C LEU A 256 -7.50 9.65 -6.45
N SER A 257 -8.47 9.98 -7.30
CA SER A 257 -8.26 10.96 -8.38
C SER A 257 -7.70 12.28 -7.86
N PRO A 258 -6.99 13.09 -8.68
CA PRO A 258 -6.53 14.42 -8.30
C PRO A 258 -7.64 15.31 -7.73
N TYR A 259 -7.31 16.11 -6.71
CA TYR A 259 -8.23 17.10 -6.18
C TYR A 259 -8.34 18.30 -7.14
N HIS A 260 -9.58 18.66 -7.50
CA HIS A 260 -9.88 19.85 -8.28
C HIS A 260 -10.92 20.70 -7.55
N PRO A 261 -10.64 21.98 -7.24
CA PRO A 261 -11.60 22.86 -6.58
C PRO A 261 -12.96 22.87 -7.28
N GLY A 262 -14.03 22.72 -6.50
CA GLY A 262 -15.41 22.70 -7.00
C GLY A 262 -15.85 21.38 -7.64
N ARG A 263 -15.00 20.34 -7.66
CA ARG A 263 -15.36 18.98 -8.10
C ARG A 263 -15.17 17.99 -6.97
N ASP A 264 -16.00 16.96 -6.96
CA ASP A 264 -15.78 15.82 -6.09
C ASP A 264 -14.69 14.91 -6.68
N ARG A 265 -14.15 14.01 -5.85
CA ARG A 265 -13.12 13.04 -6.24
C ARG A 265 -13.75 11.68 -6.46
N PHE A 266 -13.10 10.88 -7.28
CA PHE A 266 -13.29 9.44 -7.34
C PHE A 266 -12.26 8.74 -6.46
N LEU A 267 -12.73 7.75 -5.71
CA LEU A 267 -11.90 6.70 -5.12
C LEU A 267 -11.97 5.49 -6.06
N TYR A 268 -10.83 5.16 -6.67
CA TYR A 268 -10.60 3.90 -7.37
C TYR A 268 -10.24 2.84 -6.33
N PHE A 269 -10.69 1.61 -6.54
CA PHE A 269 -10.37 0.51 -5.64
C PHE A 269 -10.61 -0.87 -6.24
N HIS A 270 -9.91 -1.85 -5.68
CA HIS A 270 -10.13 -3.26 -5.96
C HIS A 270 -9.86 -4.15 -4.75
N SER A 271 -10.45 -5.33 -4.77
CA SER A 271 -10.10 -6.42 -3.85
C SER A 271 -8.78 -7.06 -4.26
N LEU A 272 -7.98 -7.53 -3.30
CA LEU A 272 -6.72 -8.22 -3.59
C LEU A 272 -6.97 -9.48 -4.43
N ALA A 273 -7.94 -10.30 -4.03
CA ALA A 273 -8.41 -11.46 -4.79
C ALA A 273 -9.38 -11.03 -5.91
N ALA A 274 -8.96 -10.12 -6.79
CA ALA A 274 -9.73 -9.69 -7.95
C ALA A 274 -8.84 -9.20 -9.10
N THR A 275 -9.42 -9.17 -10.30
CA THR A 275 -8.81 -8.55 -11.50
C THR A 275 -9.62 -7.36 -12.01
N THR A 276 -10.76 -7.08 -11.37
CA THR A 276 -11.59 -5.91 -11.64
C THR A 276 -11.02 -4.67 -10.97
N GLU A 277 -11.38 -3.51 -11.52
CA GLU A 277 -11.17 -2.21 -10.90
C GLU A 277 -12.54 -1.56 -10.74
N ASN A 278 -12.75 -0.89 -9.61
CA ASN A 278 -14.02 -0.27 -9.27
C ASN A 278 -13.81 1.21 -8.96
N VAL A 279 -14.90 1.96 -8.94
CA VAL A 279 -14.85 3.39 -8.68
C VAL A 279 -16.11 3.86 -7.95
N VAL A 280 -15.91 4.77 -7.01
CA VAL A 280 -16.99 5.44 -6.28
C VAL A 280 -16.69 6.94 -6.15
N ASN A 281 -17.72 7.76 -6.32
CA ASN A 281 -17.60 9.20 -6.03
C ASN A 281 -17.53 9.39 -4.51
N THR A 282 -16.52 10.08 -4.00
CA THR A 282 -16.31 10.17 -2.55
C THR A 282 -17.44 10.86 -1.81
N LYS A 283 -18.29 11.66 -2.49
CA LYS A 283 -19.54 12.18 -1.90
C LYS A 283 -20.46 11.10 -1.35
N VAL A 284 -20.46 9.92 -1.98
CA VAL A 284 -21.23 8.75 -1.52
C VAL A 284 -20.66 8.33 -0.18
N LEU A 285 -19.37 7.95 -0.12
CA LEU A 285 -18.71 7.48 1.11
C LEU A 285 -18.79 8.48 2.26
N ARG A 286 -18.69 9.78 1.98
CA ARG A 286 -18.76 10.87 2.96
C ARG A 286 -20.18 11.13 3.51
N ASN A 287 -21.20 10.44 2.99
CA ASN A 287 -22.57 10.56 3.49
C ASN A 287 -22.70 9.86 4.85
N ASN A 288 -23.03 10.65 5.88
CA ASN A 288 -23.10 10.15 7.25
C ASN A 288 -24.32 9.27 7.54
N SER A 289 -25.27 9.12 6.61
CA SER A 289 -26.39 8.19 6.80
C SER A 289 -25.93 6.74 7.04
N TYR A 290 -24.72 6.41 6.59
CA TYR A 290 -24.13 5.08 6.77
C TYR A 290 -23.77 4.73 8.23
N MET A 291 -23.81 5.70 9.15
CA MET A 291 -23.75 5.41 10.59
C MET A 291 -24.90 4.52 11.07
N HIS A 292 -26.05 4.57 10.40
CA HIS A 292 -27.24 3.81 10.80
C HIS A 292 -27.49 2.59 9.93
N ASP A 293 -27.24 2.69 8.63
CA ASP A 293 -27.26 1.57 7.69
C ASP A 293 -25.91 1.52 6.96
N PRO A 294 -25.02 0.56 7.25
CA PRO A 294 -23.69 0.53 6.66
C PRO A 294 -23.72 0.24 5.14
N SER A 295 -24.87 -0.15 4.58
CA SER A 295 -24.98 -0.59 3.20
C SER A 295 -24.95 0.58 2.21
N ILE A 296 -24.00 0.56 1.29
CA ILE A 296 -23.99 1.49 0.15
C ILE A 296 -25.08 1.07 -0.85
N ASP A 297 -25.74 2.06 -1.45
CA ASP A 297 -26.63 1.83 -2.60
C ASP A 297 -25.89 1.01 -3.68
N PRO A 298 -26.44 -0.14 -4.11
CA PRO A 298 -25.83 -1.00 -5.13
C PRO A 298 -25.48 -0.30 -6.45
N ASP A 299 -26.16 0.81 -6.77
CA ASP A 299 -25.98 1.59 -7.99
C ASP A 299 -25.07 2.83 -7.80
N ALA A 300 -24.48 3.02 -6.60
CA ALA A 300 -23.58 4.13 -6.30
C ALA A 300 -22.09 3.79 -6.48
N ILE A 301 -21.76 2.51 -6.67
CA ILE A 301 -20.40 2.04 -6.95
C ILE A 301 -20.38 1.31 -8.29
N TYR A 302 -19.41 1.67 -9.13
CA TYR A 302 -19.30 1.18 -10.49
C TYR A 302 -18.09 0.28 -10.66
N VAL A 303 -18.25 -0.80 -11.42
CA VAL A 303 -17.16 -1.70 -11.83
C VAL A 303 -16.80 -1.42 -13.28
N PHE A 304 -15.51 -1.35 -13.60
CA PHE A 304 -15.08 -1.23 -14.99
C PHE A 304 -15.34 -2.55 -15.75
N PRO A 305 -15.79 -2.48 -17.02
CA PRO A 305 -16.22 -3.67 -17.76
C PRO A 305 -15.06 -4.59 -18.17
N LYS A 306 -13.83 -4.08 -18.26
CA LYS A 306 -12.63 -4.87 -18.52
C LYS A 306 -11.84 -5.08 -17.24
N GLN A 307 -10.86 -5.97 -17.30
CA GLN A 307 -10.09 -6.45 -16.17
C GLN A 307 -8.60 -6.45 -16.49
N ARG A 308 -7.78 -6.43 -15.43
CA ARG A 308 -6.34 -6.74 -15.51
C ARG A 308 -6.13 -8.21 -15.87
N SER A 309 -4.92 -8.53 -16.34
CA SER A 309 -4.51 -9.91 -16.62
C SER A 309 -4.26 -10.73 -15.36
N SER A 310 -3.76 -10.10 -14.29
CA SER A 310 -3.53 -10.69 -12.98
C SER A 310 -4.05 -9.79 -11.87
N GLN A 311 -4.06 -10.31 -10.64
CA GLN A 311 -4.30 -9.54 -9.43
C GLN A 311 -3.25 -8.43 -9.25
N SER A 312 -3.63 -7.44 -8.44
CA SER A 312 -2.80 -6.31 -8.02
C SER A 312 -2.99 -6.06 -6.53
N ALA A 313 -1.95 -5.59 -5.85
CA ALA A 313 -2.02 -5.27 -4.42
C ALA A 313 -2.20 -3.76 -4.22
N ALA A 314 -1.12 -2.98 -4.32
CA ALA A 314 -1.20 -1.54 -4.15
C ALA A 314 -1.30 -0.79 -5.49
N GLU A 315 -1.93 0.39 -5.42
CA GLU A 315 -2.05 1.34 -6.52
C GLU A 315 -1.89 2.78 -6.02
N ALA A 316 -1.50 3.68 -6.90
CA ALA A 316 -1.43 5.12 -6.63
C ALA A 316 -1.75 5.93 -7.88
N ILE A 317 -2.25 7.14 -7.72
CA ILE A 317 -2.56 8.07 -8.83
C ILE A 317 -1.73 9.34 -8.67
N ASP A 318 -1.08 9.79 -9.74
CA ASP A 318 -0.33 11.05 -9.78
C ASP A 318 -1.25 12.28 -9.97
N ARG A 319 -0.68 13.49 -9.88
CA ARG A 319 -1.46 14.73 -10.08
C ARG A 319 -2.11 14.88 -11.45
N ASN A 320 -1.62 14.15 -12.45
CA ASN A 320 -2.13 14.19 -13.82
C ASN A 320 -3.24 13.17 -14.05
N GLY A 321 -3.57 12.35 -13.04
CA GLY A 321 -4.57 11.30 -13.14
C GLY A 321 -4.04 10.02 -13.80
N ILE A 322 -2.74 9.77 -13.78
CA ILE A 322 -2.14 8.52 -14.21
C ILE A 322 -2.05 7.59 -13.00
N MET A 323 -2.70 6.45 -13.09
CA MET A 323 -2.66 5.38 -12.10
C MET A 323 -1.45 4.48 -12.34
N TYR A 324 -0.81 4.03 -11.27
CA TYR A 324 0.25 3.04 -11.24
C TYR A 324 -0.16 1.87 -10.37
N PHE A 325 0.02 0.65 -10.85
CA PHE A 325 -0.34 -0.56 -10.11
C PHE A 325 0.60 -1.71 -10.49
N GLY A 326 0.84 -2.61 -9.54
CA GLY A 326 1.70 -3.78 -9.75
C GLY A 326 0.91 -5.01 -10.17
N LEU A 327 1.25 -5.62 -11.30
CA LEU A 327 0.78 -6.96 -11.66
C LEU A 327 1.64 -8.03 -11.03
N MET A 328 1.02 -9.13 -10.62
CA MET A 328 1.69 -10.27 -10.01
C MET A 328 2.20 -11.29 -11.03
N ASP A 329 1.57 -11.40 -12.20
CA ASP A 329 1.99 -12.32 -13.26
C ASP A 329 1.82 -11.72 -14.69
N PRO A 330 2.93 -11.53 -15.44
CA PRO A 330 4.30 -11.51 -14.94
C PRO A 330 4.52 -10.32 -13.99
N PRO A 331 5.40 -10.44 -12.97
CA PRO A 331 5.71 -9.35 -12.05
C PRO A 331 6.15 -8.07 -12.79
N SER A 332 5.35 -7.01 -12.66
CA SER A 332 5.56 -5.75 -13.38
C SER A 332 4.79 -4.59 -12.75
N ILE A 333 5.25 -3.36 -12.99
CA ILE A 333 4.50 -2.13 -12.70
C ILE A 333 3.96 -1.58 -14.00
N LEU A 334 2.65 -1.31 -14.04
CA LEU A 334 1.96 -0.74 -15.18
C LEU A 334 1.45 0.66 -14.83
N CYS A 335 1.23 1.47 -15.87
CA CYS A 335 0.49 2.72 -15.78
C CYS A 335 -0.80 2.66 -16.60
N TRP A 336 -1.77 3.48 -16.19
CA TRP A 336 -3.02 3.71 -16.90
C TRP A 336 -3.46 5.16 -16.74
N ASN A 337 -3.76 5.85 -17.84
CA ASN A 337 -4.36 7.18 -17.78
C ASN A 337 -5.85 7.05 -17.43
N THR A 338 -6.28 7.54 -16.26
CA THR A 338 -7.67 7.40 -15.80
C THR A 338 -8.70 8.13 -16.69
N ALA A 339 -8.27 8.94 -17.66
CA ALA A 339 -9.12 9.55 -18.69
C ALA A 339 -9.44 8.61 -19.87
N THR A 340 -8.70 7.52 -20.05
CA THR A 340 -8.92 6.51 -21.11
C THR A 340 -9.75 5.34 -20.60
N GLU A 341 -10.30 4.53 -21.51
CA GLU A 341 -11.04 3.32 -21.11
C GLU A 341 -10.13 2.41 -20.26
N PHE A 342 -10.65 1.91 -19.14
CA PHE A 342 -9.95 0.90 -18.35
C PHE A 342 -9.92 -0.40 -19.16
N SER A 343 -8.83 -0.66 -19.86
CA SER A 343 -8.64 -1.84 -20.71
C SER A 343 -7.16 -2.11 -20.95
N SER A 344 -6.83 -3.37 -21.29
CA SER A 344 -5.45 -3.76 -21.60
C SER A 344 -4.83 -3.02 -22.77
N GLN A 345 -5.62 -2.40 -23.65
CA GLN A 345 -5.10 -1.56 -24.74
C GLN A 345 -4.50 -0.24 -24.25
N ASN A 346 -4.94 0.24 -23.08
CA ASN A 346 -4.50 1.51 -22.48
C ASN A 346 -3.59 1.31 -21.26
N PHE A 347 -3.20 0.06 -20.99
CA PHE A 347 -2.25 -0.26 -19.93
C PHE A 347 -0.86 -0.39 -20.54
N HIS A 348 0.10 0.34 -19.97
CA HIS A 348 1.46 0.34 -20.48
C HIS A 348 2.45 0.00 -19.37
N THR A 349 3.39 -0.88 -19.66
CA THR A 349 4.43 -1.28 -18.71
C THR A 349 5.37 -0.12 -18.42
N VAL A 350 5.56 0.15 -17.13
CA VAL A 350 6.52 1.12 -16.59
C VAL A 350 7.84 0.43 -16.28
N ALA A 351 7.75 -0.75 -15.66
CA ALA A 351 8.90 -1.59 -15.35
C ALA A 351 8.46 -3.06 -15.26
N ALA A 352 9.31 -3.98 -15.67
CA ALA A 352 9.04 -5.41 -15.56
C ALA A 352 10.32 -6.17 -15.20
N ASP A 353 10.28 -6.95 -14.14
CA ASP A 353 11.40 -7.76 -13.71
C ASP A 353 10.90 -8.87 -12.77
N LYS A 354 11.16 -10.12 -13.16
CA LYS A 354 10.63 -11.29 -12.45
C LYS A 354 11.23 -11.51 -11.07
N GLU A 355 12.43 -10.99 -10.81
CA GLU A 355 13.15 -11.19 -9.56
C GLU A 355 12.88 -10.05 -8.57
N THR A 356 12.88 -8.83 -9.07
CA THR A 356 12.93 -7.62 -8.26
C THR A 356 11.56 -6.98 -8.03
N LEU A 357 10.56 -7.25 -8.88
CA LEU A 357 9.21 -6.68 -8.80
C LEU A 357 8.15 -7.67 -8.31
N GLN A 358 8.55 -8.74 -7.64
CA GLN A 358 7.64 -9.70 -7.01
C GLN A 358 6.77 -8.99 -5.95
N PHE A 359 5.44 -9.21 -6.03
CA PHE A 359 4.43 -8.68 -5.10
C PHE A 359 4.68 -7.22 -4.66
N ALA A 360 4.32 -6.26 -5.52
CA ALA A 360 4.37 -4.84 -5.22
C ALA A 360 3.30 -4.45 -4.16
N SER A 361 3.66 -4.59 -2.88
CA SER A 361 2.74 -4.45 -1.74
C SER A 361 2.46 -3.00 -1.34
N GLY A 362 3.40 -2.09 -1.65
CA GLY A 362 3.27 -0.65 -1.45
C GLY A 362 3.63 0.10 -2.73
N VAL A 363 2.79 1.03 -3.15
CA VAL A 363 2.98 1.90 -4.31
C VAL A 363 2.57 3.31 -3.90
N LYS A 364 3.46 4.30 -4.04
CA LYS A 364 3.20 5.69 -3.68
C LYS A 364 3.67 6.63 -4.78
N ILE A 365 2.96 7.75 -4.92
CA ILE A 365 3.45 8.93 -5.62
C ILE A 365 3.84 9.96 -4.56
N VAL A 366 5.12 10.33 -4.56
CA VAL A 366 5.70 11.25 -3.58
C VAL A 366 6.24 12.47 -4.28
N LEU A 367 6.03 13.65 -3.70
CA LEU A 367 6.61 14.88 -4.19
C LEU A 367 8.02 15.09 -3.60
N ASN A 368 9.04 15.16 -4.46
CA ASN A 368 10.39 15.44 -4.00
C ASN A 368 10.62 16.93 -3.68
N ALA A 369 11.78 17.24 -3.09
CA ALA A 369 12.13 18.61 -2.70
C ALA A 369 12.21 19.61 -3.87
N ARG A 370 12.23 19.14 -5.12
CA ARG A 370 12.21 19.98 -6.34
C ARG A 370 10.81 20.16 -6.92
N GLY A 371 9.78 19.59 -6.31
CA GLY A 371 8.41 19.64 -6.82
C GLY A 371 8.14 18.66 -7.96
N GLU A 372 9.00 17.65 -8.16
CA GLU A 372 8.78 16.57 -9.12
C GLU A 372 8.20 15.34 -8.42
N GLU A 373 7.27 14.64 -9.07
CA GLU A 373 6.71 13.40 -8.55
C GLU A 373 7.65 12.21 -8.79
N GLU A 374 7.77 11.36 -7.79
CA GLU A 374 8.51 10.11 -7.78
C GLU A 374 7.55 8.95 -7.50
N LEU A 375 7.68 7.88 -8.28
CA LEU A 375 7.03 6.62 -8.01
C LEU A 375 7.91 5.82 -7.06
N TRP A 376 7.38 5.48 -5.89
CA TRP A 376 8.02 4.63 -4.89
C TRP A 376 7.28 3.31 -4.79
N VAL A 377 8.00 2.19 -4.80
CA VAL A 377 7.42 0.85 -4.78
C VAL A 377 8.14 -0.03 -3.76
N LEU A 378 7.41 -0.66 -2.86
CA LEU A 378 7.91 -1.74 -2.02
C LEU A 378 7.48 -3.08 -2.58
N THR A 379 8.44 -3.96 -2.78
CA THR A 379 8.25 -5.32 -3.31
C THR A 379 8.77 -6.34 -2.31
N SER A 380 8.09 -7.46 -2.19
CA SER A 380 8.43 -8.52 -1.23
C SER A 380 8.29 -9.91 -1.85
N SER A 381 9.09 -10.87 -1.39
CA SER A 381 8.88 -12.31 -1.63
C SER A 381 7.66 -12.85 -0.86
N PHE A 382 6.49 -12.21 -0.98
CA PHE A 382 5.32 -12.51 -0.15
C PHE A 382 4.82 -13.95 -0.32
N GLN A 383 4.90 -14.50 -1.53
CA GLN A 383 4.59 -15.91 -1.78
C GLN A 383 5.44 -16.86 -0.91
N ARG A 384 6.69 -16.50 -0.62
CA ARG A 384 7.61 -17.29 0.22
C ARG A 384 7.32 -17.16 1.71
N LEU A 385 6.80 -16.01 2.11
CA LEU A 385 6.23 -15.87 3.45
C LEU A 385 5.05 -16.84 3.60
N MET A 386 4.13 -16.83 2.63
CA MET A 386 2.90 -17.65 2.68
C MET A 386 3.17 -19.15 2.59
N THR A 387 4.19 -19.57 1.84
CA THR A 387 4.59 -20.99 1.71
C THR A 387 5.61 -21.44 2.76
N GLY A 388 6.12 -20.52 3.59
CA GLY A 388 7.14 -20.82 4.61
C GLY A 388 8.54 -21.12 4.04
N THR A 389 8.86 -20.62 2.84
CA THR A 389 10.12 -20.87 2.11
C THR A 389 11.06 -19.67 2.08
N LEU A 390 10.78 -18.62 2.86
CA LEU A 390 11.63 -17.44 2.97
C LEU A 390 13.04 -17.82 3.49
N SER A 391 14.10 -17.30 2.87
CA SER A 391 15.50 -17.61 3.24
C SER A 391 16.38 -16.36 3.22
N ALA A 392 17.30 -16.28 4.19
CA ALA A 392 18.32 -15.24 4.30
C ALA A 392 19.42 -15.32 3.21
N ASP A 393 19.49 -16.41 2.45
CA ASP A 393 20.50 -16.61 1.39
C ASP A 393 20.22 -15.79 0.13
N ARG A 394 19.08 -15.07 0.08
CA ARG A 394 18.67 -14.24 -1.05
C ARG A 394 18.03 -12.94 -0.59
N ILE A 395 18.00 -11.97 -1.49
CA ILE A 395 17.25 -10.73 -1.28
C ILE A 395 15.75 -11.01 -1.41
N ASN A 396 15.00 -10.66 -0.36
CA ASN A 396 13.56 -10.88 -0.25
C ASN A 396 12.74 -9.60 -0.37
N PHE A 397 13.29 -8.47 0.04
CA PHE A 397 12.56 -7.20 0.12
C PHE A 397 13.33 -6.10 -0.59
N ARG A 398 12.64 -5.24 -1.32
CA ARG A 398 13.25 -4.11 -2.04
C ARG A 398 12.34 -2.89 -1.97
N ILE A 399 12.96 -1.71 -1.91
CA ILE A 399 12.33 -0.43 -2.18
C ILE A 399 12.91 0.10 -3.48
N HIS A 400 12.03 0.43 -4.41
CA HIS A 400 12.35 1.01 -5.71
C HIS A 400 11.85 2.45 -5.77
N ALA A 401 12.56 3.30 -6.52
CA ALA A 401 12.09 4.65 -6.79
C ALA A 401 12.58 5.16 -8.14
N GLU A 402 11.73 5.88 -8.86
CA GLU A 402 12.15 6.69 -10.01
C GLU A 402 11.20 7.88 -10.22
N LYS A 403 11.70 8.93 -10.87
CA LYS A 403 10.91 10.12 -11.20
C LYS A 403 9.85 9.80 -12.24
N VAL A 404 8.62 10.24 -11.99
CA VAL A 404 7.47 10.11 -12.90
C VAL A 404 7.79 10.67 -14.31
N PRO A 405 8.42 11.85 -14.46
CA PRO A 405 8.82 12.34 -15.78
C PRO A 405 9.76 11.41 -16.56
N ILE A 406 10.63 10.66 -15.88
CA ILE A 406 11.60 9.74 -16.48
C ILE A 406 10.88 8.47 -16.94
N ILE A 407 10.15 7.81 -16.03
CA ILE A 407 9.47 6.55 -16.35
C ILE A 407 8.37 6.72 -17.41
N LEU A 408 7.78 7.92 -17.51
CA LEU A 408 6.77 8.22 -18.52
C LEU A 408 7.34 8.88 -19.78
N ALA A 409 8.66 9.09 -19.92
CA ALA A 409 9.26 9.89 -21.00
C ALA A 409 8.69 9.58 -22.40
N ASN A 410 8.52 8.29 -22.71
CA ASN A 410 7.97 7.78 -23.97
C ASN A 410 6.72 6.90 -23.76
N SER A 411 6.02 7.06 -22.64
CA SER A 411 4.85 6.24 -22.32
C SER A 411 3.57 6.83 -22.91
N PRO A 412 2.73 6.02 -23.60
CA PRO A 412 1.42 6.47 -24.06
C PRO A 412 0.46 6.80 -22.91
N CYS A 413 0.78 6.45 -21.65
CA CYS A 413 0.00 6.87 -20.49
C CYS A 413 -0.10 8.40 -20.35
N LYS A 414 0.80 9.18 -20.96
CA LYS A 414 0.70 10.65 -20.97
C LYS A 414 -0.41 11.17 -21.89
N ASP A 415 -0.82 10.38 -22.87
CA ASP A 415 -1.75 10.82 -23.90
C ASP A 415 -3.18 10.82 -23.35
N SER A 416 -3.75 12.02 -23.23
CA SER A 416 -5.19 12.17 -22.96
C SER A 416 -5.97 12.00 -24.26
N PRO A 417 -7.18 11.40 -24.25
CA PRO A 417 -8.01 11.34 -25.45
C PRO A 417 -8.28 12.74 -26.01
N ASN A 418 -8.09 12.92 -27.33
CA ASN A 418 -8.37 14.19 -28.00
C ASN A 418 -9.81 14.65 -27.75
N GLY A 419 -9.97 15.81 -27.12
CA GLY A 419 -11.27 16.47 -26.92
C GLY A 419 -12.11 16.00 -25.71
N ARG A 420 -11.66 15.01 -24.92
CA ARG A 420 -12.34 14.64 -23.66
C ARG A 420 -11.61 15.24 -22.46
N LYS A 421 -12.32 16.07 -21.68
CA LYS A 421 -11.86 16.55 -20.36
C LYS A 421 -12.54 15.75 -19.26
N GLY A 422 -11.77 15.03 -18.45
CA GLY A 422 -12.25 14.30 -17.27
C GLY A 422 -11.87 12.83 -17.26
N TYR A 423 -12.30 12.12 -16.22
CA TYR A 423 -12.00 10.71 -16.01
C TYR A 423 -12.95 9.80 -16.80
N HIS A 424 -12.49 8.61 -17.19
CA HIS A 424 -13.33 7.52 -17.70
C HIS A 424 -14.43 7.14 -16.70
N ALA A 425 -14.16 7.32 -15.39
CA ALA A 425 -15.16 7.20 -14.34
C ALA A 425 -16.41 8.04 -14.58
N ASN A 426 -16.31 9.22 -15.22
CA ASN A 426 -17.47 10.06 -15.52
C ASN A 426 -18.45 9.43 -16.51
N LEU A 427 -18.01 8.46 -17.33
CA LEU A 427 -18.87 7.76 -18.29
C LEU A 427 -19.65 6.61 -17.65
N VAL A 428 -19.20 6.14 -16.49
CA VAL A 428 -19.84 5.07 -15.72
C VAL A 428 -20.56 5.59 -14.48
N ASP A 429 -20.15 6.75 -13.96
CA ASP A 429 -20.80 7.42 -12.84
C ASP A 429 -22.14 8.04 -13.25
N ARG A 430 -23.23 7.41 -12.82
CA ARG A 430 -24.60 7.87 -13.07
C ARG A 430 -25.11 8.83 -12.00
N SER A 431 -24.27 9.26 -11.05
CA SER A 431 -24.70 10.11 -9.95
C SER A 431 -25.06 11.55 -10.35
N SER A 432 -24.91 11.89 -11.63
CA SER A 432 -25.38 13.14 -12.23
C SER A 432 -26.78 13.04 -12.86
N ASP A 433 -27.31 11.83 -13.07
CA ASP A 433 -28.60 11.60 -13.76
C ASP A 433 -29.83 11.69 -12.85
N GLY A 434 -29.65 12.09 -11.58
CA GLY A 434 -30.73 12.14 -10.59
C GLY A 434 -31.12 10.73 -10.13
N HIS A 435 -30.62 10.31 -8.97
CA HIS A 435 -30.97 9.01 -8.41
C HIS A 435 -32.45 8.96 -8.02
N THR A 436 -33.29 8.30 -8.82
CA THR A 436 -34.57 7.77 -8.34
C THR A 436 -34.28 6.53 -7.50
N TYR A 437 -34.46 6.62 -6.19
CA TYR A 437 -34.48 5.47 -5.28
C TYR A 437 -35.40 4.40 -5.85
N ARG A 438 -34.83 3.31 -6.37
CA ARG A 438 -35.61 2.12 -6.70
C ARG A 438 -35.69 1.29 -5.43
N PRO A 439 -36.87 1.09 -4.82
CA PRO A 439 -36.98 0.19 -3.70
C PRO A 439 -36.56 -1.20 -4.18
N SER A 440 -35.45 -1.70 -3.66
CA SER A 440 -34.96 -3.05 -3.87
C SER A 440 -36.00 -4.01 -3.28
N ARG A 441 -36.78 -4.65 -4.17
CA ARG A 441 -37.56 -5.82 -3.77
C ARG A 441 -36.57 -6.94 -3.48
N TYR A 442 -36.45 -7.33 -2.21
CA TYR A 442 -35.76 -8.55 -1.82
C TYR A 442 -36.30 -9.72 -2.65
N GLY A 443 -35.47 -10.27 -3.53
CA GLY A 443 -35.72 -11.55 -4.17
C GLY A 443 -35.38 -12.66 -3.21
N SER A 444 -36.23 -12.92 -2.21
CA SER A 444 -36.20 -14.21 -1.52
C SER A 444 -36.72 -15.26 -2.50
N ALA A 445 -35.81 -15.87 -3.27
CA ALA A 445 -36.09 -17.16 -3.87
C ALA A 445 -36.01 -18.20 -2.76
N SER A 446 -37.02 -18.22 -1.90
CA SER A 446 -37.31 -19.40 -1.09
C SER A 446 -37.79 -20.48 -2.05
N TYR A 447 -36.88 -21.33 -2.51
CA TYR A 447 -37.24 -22.53 -3.26
C TYR A 447 -36.50 -23.72 -2.65
N LEU A 448 -37.27 -24.42 -1.80
CA LEU A 448 -37.25 -25.84 -1.41
C LEU A 448 -35.94 -26.45 -0.90
#